data_AF-A0A413TPI1-F1
#
_entry.id   AF-A0A413TPI1-F1
#
_cell.length_a   1.000
_cell.length_b   1.000
_cell.length_c   1.000
_cell.angle_alpha   90.00
_cell.angle_beta   90.00
_cell.angle_gamma   90.00
#
_symmetry.space_group_name_H-M   'P 1'
#
loop_
_entity.id
_entity.type
_entity.pdbx_description
1 polymer ?
#
loop_
_entity_poly.entity_id
_entity_poly.type
_entity_poly.pdbx_seq_one_letter_code
_entity_poly.pdbx_strand_id
1 'polypeptide(L)'
;MFNLTFKDMTKEELEAKVTKKQNLINAINDEILSYVTEYIEGLPYKVGDKVSCSRCDVCWIETITPEQYNSYYTGDIVIRINPAKKDGTRSNRLFVLFGMEIDSIKKID
;
A
#
# COMPACT_ATOMS: atom_id res chain seq x y z
N MET A 1 -23.76 -48.37 -0.73
CA MET A 1 -22.29 -48.24 -0.88
C MET A 1 -22.04 -47.04 -1.78
N PHE A 2 -21.59 -45.91 -1.23
CA PHE A 2 -21.20 -44.75 -2.05
C PHE A 2 -19.73 -44.94 -2.44
N ASN A 3 -19.48 -45.22 -3.72
CA ASN A 3 -18.13 -45.22 -4.29
C ASN A 3 -17.68 -43.77 -4.46
N LEU A 4 -17.02 -43.22 -3.44
CA LEU A 4 -16.24 -42.00 -3.59
C LEU A 4 -14.86 -42.41 -4.11
N THR A 5 -14.68 -42.39 -5.43
CA THR A 5 -13.35 -42.42 -6.04
C THR A 5 -12.66 -41.10 -5.72
N PHE A 6 -11.86 -41.05 -4.66
CA PHE A 6 -10.90 -39.97 -4.48
C PHE A 6 -9.83 -40.15 -5.56
N LYS A 7 -9.65 -39.12 -6.38
CA LYS A 7 -8.55 -39.07 -7.34
C LYS A 7 -7.30 -38.79 -6.51
N ASP A 8 -6.55 -39.83 -6.16
CA ASP A 8 -5.37 -39.72 -5.29
C ASP A 8 -4.31 -38.84 -5.98
N MET A 9 -4.23 -37.58 -5.57
CA MET A 9 -3.15 -36.67 -5.96
C MET A 9 -1.94 -36.97 -5.09
N THR A 10 -0.77 -37.16 -5.68
CA THR A 10 0.45 -37.37 -4.89
C THR A 10 0.91 -36.07 -4.24
N LYS A 11 1.78 -36.17 -3.23
CA LYS A 11 2.35 -34.99 -2.58
C LYS A 11 3.17 -34.14 -3.57
N GLU A 12 3.93 -34.79 -4.45
CA GLU A 12 4.75 -34.14 -5.48
C GLU A 12 3.87 -33.41 -6.51
N GLU A 13 2.74 -34.03 -6.91
CA GLU A 13 1.77 -33.38 -7.79
C GLU A 13 1.12 -32.15 -7.12
N LEU A 14 0.84 -32.23 -5.83
CA LEU A 14 0.33 -31.09 -5.05
C LEU A 14 1.36 -29.97 -5.00
N GLU A 15 2.60 -30.27 -4.62
CA GLU A 15 3.69 -29.30 -4.54
C GLU A 15 3.90 -28.58 -5.88
N ALA A 16 3.99 -29.33 -6.99
CA ALA A 16 4.15 -28.74 -8.32
C ALA A 16 2.99 -27.80 -8.70
N LYS A 17 1.74 -28.19 -8.39
CA LYS A 17 0.56 -27.36 -8.65
C LYS A 17 0.56 -26.10 -7.78
N VAL A 18 0.91 -26.21 -6.51
CA VAL A 18 0.96 -25.09 -5.56
C VAL A 18 2.08 -24.12 -5.94
N THR A 19 3.29 -24.60 -6.25
CA THR A 19 4.41 -23.75 -6.69
C THR A 19 4.04 -22.96 -7.95
N LYS A 20 3.40 -23.59 -8.94
CA LYS A 20 2.92 -22.88 -10.13
C LYS A 20 1.96 -21.74 -9.78
N LYS A 21 1.08 -21.95 -8.80
CA LYS A 21 0.14 -20.92 -8.34
C LYS A 21 0.82 -19.83 -7.51
N GLN A 22 1.79 -20.18 -6.66
CA GLN A 22 2.59 -19.20 -5.92
C GLN A 22 3.39 -18.29 -6.85
N ASN A 23 3.99 -18.82 -7.90
CA ASN A 23 4.70 -18.01 -8.90
C ASN A 23 3.76 -17.02 -9.60
N LEU A 24 2.52 -17.45 -9.92
CA LEU A 24 1.51 -16.56 -10.50
C LEU A 24 1.09 -15.45 -9.53
N ILE A 25 0.89 -15.79 -8.26
CA ILE A 25 0.56 -14.82 -7.21
C ILE A 25 1.68 -13.77 -7.09
N ASN A 26 2.94 -14.20 -7.09
CA ASN A 26 4.07 -13.28 -7.01
C ASN A 26 4.14 -12.34 -8.22
N ALA A 27 3.97 -12.88 -9.44
CA ALA A 27 3.97 -12.06 -10.65
C ALA A 27 2.84 -11.01 -10.64
N ILE A 28 1.63 -11.40 -10.23
CA ILE A 28 0.50 -10.47 -10.08
C ILE A 28 0.81 -9.40 -9.03
N ASN A 29 1.42 -9.79 -7.92
CA ASN A 29 1.77 -8.87 -6.84
C ASN A 29 2.82 -7.84 -7.27
N ASP A 30 3.80 -8.25 -8.09
CA ASP A 30 4.80 -7.36 -8.67
C ASP A 30 4.18 -6.36 -9.67
N GLU A 31 3.19 -6.80 -10.46
CA GLU A 31 2.42 -5.91 -11.34
C GLU A 31 1.62 -4.88 -10.54
N ILE A 32 0.95 -5.28 -9.45
CA ILE A 32 0.24 -4.36 -8.55
C ILE A 32 1.21 -3.31 -8.01
N LEU A 33 2.38 -3.73 -7.53
CA LEU A 33 3.42 -2.79 -7.06
C LEU A 33 3.80 -1.78 -8.15
N SER A 34 4.00 -2.26 -9.39
CA SER A 34 4.36 -1.39 -10.50
C SER A 34 3.30 -0.33 -10.76
N TYR A 35 2.02 -0.71 -10.84
CA TYR A 35 0.92 0.22 -11.10
C TYR A 35 0.74 1.24 -9.99
N VAL A 36 0.84 0.80 -8.73
CA VAL A 36 0.73 1.72 -7.58
C VAL A 36 1.91 2.68 -7.54
N THR A 37 3.12 2.22 -7.88
CA THR A 37 4.31 3.08 -7.94
C THR A 37 4.17 4.14 -9.03
N GLU A 38 3.71 3.77 -10.23
CA GLU A 38 3.42 4.70 -11.32
C GLU A 38 2.37 5.75 -10.90
N TYR A 39 1.31 5.32 -10.20
CA TYR A 39 0.33 6.26 -9.64
C TYR A 39 0.95 7.24 -8.64
N ILE A 40 1.82 6.76 -7.74
CA ILE A 40 2.53 7.61 -6.76
C ILE A 40 3.39 8.66 -7.47
N GLU A 41 4.11 8.30 -8.53
CA GLU A 41 4.93 9.22 -9.32
C GLU A 41 4.10 10.32 -9.99
N GLY A 42 2.83 10.04 -10.29
CA GLY A 42 1.88 11.00 -10.87
C GLY A 42 1.19 11.93 -9.87
N LEU A 43 1.39 11.76 -8.56
CA LEU A 43 0.71 12.57 -7.56
C LEU A 43 1.13 14.05 -7.62
N PRO A 44 0.21 15.00 -7.36
CA PRO A 44 0.51 16.44 -7.41
C PRO A 44 1.37 16.94 -6.23
N TYR A 45 1.76 16.03 -5.33
CA TYR A 45 2.59 16.27 -4.16
C TYR A 45 3.63 15.16 -4.01
N LYS A 46 4.72 15.47 -3.32
CA LYS A 46 5.84 14.55 -3.08
C LYS A 46 6.29 14.57 -1.63
N VAL A 47 7.16 13.63 -1.28
CA VAL A 47 7.84 13.62 0.02
C VAL A 47 8.52 14.96 0.29
N GLY A 48 8.29 15.50 1.48
CA GLY A 48 8.77 16.81 1.93
C GLY A 48 7.81 17.97 1.64
N ASP A 49 6.81 17.79 0.78
CA ASP A 49 5.83 18.85 0.52
C ASP A 49 5.02 19.17 1.78
N LYS A 50 4.71 20.45 1.94
CA LYS A 50 3.79 20.97 2.94
C LYS A 50 2.36 20.87 2.38
N VAL A 51 1.46 20.28 3.16
CA VAL A 51 0.09 19.98 2.75
C VAL A 51 -0.89 20.23 3.90
N SER A 52 -2.16 20.36 3.54
CA SER A 52 -3.30 20.26 4.46
C SER A 52 -4.07 18.97 4.18
N CYS A 53 -4.75 18.42 5.18
CA CYS A 53 -5.63 17.26 5.05
C CYS A 53 -6.73 17.29 6.12
N SER A 54 -7.66 16.34 6.07
CA SER A 54 -8.77 16.24 7.04
C SER A 54 -8.33 16.12 8.50
N ARG A 55 -7.10 15.64 8.77
CA ARG A 55 -6.56 15.50 10.14
C ARG A 55 -5.76 16.72 10.62
N CYS A 56 -5.19 17.50 9.71
CA CYS A 56 -4.20 18.53 10.03
C CYS A 56 -4.29 19.69 9.02
N ASP A 57 -4.45 20.91 9.53
CA ASP A 57 -4.44 22.12 8.70
C ASP A 57 -3.08 22.33 8.00
N VAL A 58 -1.98 22.00 8.70
CA VAL A 58 -0.62 22.07 8.16
C VAL A 58 0.18 20.84 8.60
N CYS A 59 0.74 20.14 7.64
CA CYS A 59 1.64 19.01 7.85
C CYS A 59 2.63 18.85 6.68
N TRP A 60 3.61 17.98 6.85
CA TRP A 60 4.59 17.63 5.82
C TRP A 60 4.49 16.16 5.48
N ILE A 61 4.56 15.83 4.20
CA ILE A 61 4.63 14.43 3.75
C ILE A 61 6.00 13.86 4.11
N GLU A 62 6.01 12.80 4.90
CA GLU A 62 7.21 12.06 5.28
C GLU A 62 7.46 10.88 4.35
N THR A 63 6.43 10.08 4.06
CA THR A 63 6.53 8.98 3.10
C THR A 63 5.24 8.83 2.29
N ILE A 64 5.37 8.35 1.07
CA ILE A 64 4.27 7.85 0.22
C ILE A 64 4.71 6.47 -0.24
N THR A 65 3.95 5.43 0.09
CA THR A 65 4.33 4.05 -0.22
C THR A 65 3.09 3.25 -0.63
N PRO A 66 3.22 2.24 -1.50
CA PRO A 66 2.19 1.24 -1.70
C PRO A 66 1.80 0.60 -0.37
N GLU A 67 0.50 0.36 -0.15
CA GLU A 67 0.03 -0.35 1.02
C GLU A 67 0.34 -1.84 0.89
N GLN A 68 0.92 -2.39 1.95
CA GLN A 68 1.29 -3.80 2.04
C GLN A 68 0.61 -4.45 3.24
N TYR A 69 0.01 -5.62 3.01
CA TYR A 69 -0.47 -6.50 4.07
C TYR A 69 0.28 -7.83 4.01
N ASN A 70 1.07 -8.12 5.05
CA ASN A 70 2.03 -9.22 5.04
C ASN A 70 3.00 -9.13 3.84
N SER A 71 2.87 -10.03 2.87
CA SER A 71 3.74 -10.14 1.71
C SER A 71 3.09 -9.70 0.40
N TYR A 72 1.87 -9.15 0.43
CA TYR A 72 1.17 -8.70 -0.78
C TYR A 72 0.76 -7.23 -0.71
N TYR A 73 0.65 -6.60 -1.87
CA TYR A 73 0.19 -5.23 -2.05
C TYR A 73 -1.33 -5.22 -2.25
N THR A 74 -2.01 -4.27 -1.61
CA THR A 74 -3.47 -4.19 -1.66
C THR A 74 -3.97 -3.46 -2.91
N GLY A 75 -3.10 -2.68 -3.55
CA GLY A 75 -3.46 -1.76 -4.63
C GLY A 75 -3.68 -0.32 -4.15
N ASP A 76 -3.71 -0.10 -2.83
CA ASP A 76 -3.84 1.24 -2.23
C ASP A 76 -2.48 1.85 -1.90
N ILE A 77 -2.49 3.11 -1.46
CA ILE A 77 -1.30 3.82 -0.97
C ILE A 77 -1.47 4.20 0.50
N VAL A 78 -0.34 4.32 1.19
CA VAL A 78 -0.24 4.84 2.56
C VAL A 78 0.63 6.08 2.54
N ILE A 79 0.14 7.16 3.15
CA ILE A 79 0.91 8.40 3.32
C ILE A 79 1.16 8.61 4.80
N ARG A 80 2.42 8.85 5.15
CA ARG A 80 2.79 9.27 6.49
C ARG A 80 3.11 10.74 6.51
N ILE A 81 2.60 11.45 7.50
CA ILE A 81 2.77 12.90 7.63
C ILE A 81 3.30 13.29 8.99
N ASN A 82 4.00 14.42 9.04
CA ASN A 82 4.34 15.10 10.27
C ASN A 82 3.47 16.35 10.45
N PRO A 83 2.62 16.43 11.48
CA PRO A 83 1.84 17.63 11.73
C PRO A 83 2.73 18.78 12.21
N ALA A 84 2.28 20.01 11.98
CA ALA A 84 2.88 21.19 12.58
C ALA A 84 2.78 21.17 14.12
N LYS A 85 3.75 21.80 14.77
CA LYS A 85 3.67 22.20 16.19
C LYS A 85 2.89 23.51 16.30
N LYS A 86 2.62 23.94 17.54
CA LYS A 86 1.95 25.23 17.83
C LYS A 86 2.70 26.44 17.26
N ASP A 87 4.03 26.35 17.14
CA ASP A 87 4.89 27.40 16.57
C ASP A 87 4.98 27.35 15.03
N GLY A 88 4.20 26.48 14.37
CA GLY A 88 4.19 26.31 12.92
C GLY A 88 5.36 25.48 12.36
N THR A 89 6.31 25.04 13.18
CA THR A 89 7.41 24.18 12.72
C THR A 89 6.98 22.72 12.60
N ARG A 90 7.67 21.95 11.75
CA ARG A 90 7.44 20.51 11.58
C ARG A 90 7.69 19.77 12.91
N SER A 91 6.75 18.94 13.34
CA SER A 91 6.95 18.06 14.50
C SER A 91 7.58 16.73 14.10
N ASN A 92 8.13 15.99 15.07
CA ASN A 92 8.64 14.63 14.84
C ASN A 92 7.53 13.56 14.97
N ARG A 93 6.28 13.95 15.25
CA ARG A 93 5.16 13.00 15.35
C ARG A 93 4.81 12.48 13.97
N LEU A 94 4.44 11.22 13.86
CA LEU A 94 4.10 10.59 12.59
C LEU A 94 2.65 10.13 12.62
N PHE A 95 1.83 10.64 11.71
CA PHE A 95 0.47 10.15 11.48
C PHE A 95 0.43 9.37 10.17
N VAL A 96 -0.38 8.33 10.15
CA VAL A 96 -0.59 7.48 8.98
C VAL A 96 -1.98 7.81 8.43
N LEU A 97 -2.05 8.12 7.14
CA LEU A 97 -3.27 8.42 6.41
C LEU A 97 -3.62 7.25 5.48
N PHE A 98 -4.91 6.97 5.35
CA PHE A 98 -5.47 5.95 4.47
C PHE A 98 -6.72 6.47 3.74
N GLY A 99 -7.01 5.92 2.56
CA GLY A 99 -8.27 6.14 1.83
C GLY A 99 -8.71 7.61 1.77
N MET A 100 -9.90 7.92 2.28
CA MET A 100 -10.48 9.27 2.26
C MET A 100 -9.61 10.35 2.92
N GLU A 101 -8.72 9.99 3.86
CA GLU A 101 -7.77 10.95 4.45
C GLU A 101 -6.73 11.39 3.42
N ILE A 102 -6.29 10.48 2.55
CA ILE A 102 -5.36 10.76 1.45
C ILE A 102 -6.06 11.61 0.37
N ASP A 103 -7.30 11.27 0.01
CA ASP A 103 -8.07 12.03 -0.98
C ASP A 103 -8.31 13.49 -0.56
N SER A 104 -8.24 13.76 0.74
CA SER A 104 -8.38 15.11 1.29
C SER A 104 -7.11 15.96 1.21
N ILE A 105 -5.97 15.38 0.82
CA ILE A 105 -4.68 16.08 0.78
C ILE A 105 -4.71 17.19 -0.26
N LYS A 106 -4.36 18.39 0.18
CA LYS A 106 -4.19 19.56 -0.67
C LYS A 106 -2.83 20.16 -0.42
N LYS A 107 -2.05 20.34 -1.49
CA LYS A 107 -0.77 21.05 -1.41
C LYS A 107 -1.01 22.50 -1.01
N ILE A 108 -0.18 23.01 -0.11
CA ILE A 108 -0.25 24.38 0.38
C ILE A 108 1.15 25.01 0.34
N ASP A 109 1.19 26.34 0.24
CA ASP A 109 2.43 27.11 0.16
C ASP A 109 3.20 27.18 1.50
#